data_AF-A0A942MV12-F1
#
_entry.id   AF-A0A942MV12-F1
#
_cell.length_a   1.000
_cell.length_b   1.000
_cell.length_c   1.000
_cell.angle_alpha   90.00
_cell.angle_beta   90.00
_cell.angle_gamma   90.00
#
_symmetry.space_group_name_H-M   'P 1'
#
loop_
_entity.id
_entity.type
_entity.pdbx_description
1 polymer ?
#
loop_
_entity_poly.entity_id
_entity_poly.type
_entity_poly.pdbx_seq_one_letter_code
_entity_poly.pdbx_strand_id
1 'polypeptide(L)'
;CWFEGIRCYDTKKGSAIFRLDAHVRRLYDSAKIYHAEIPYTQAEFEQAIIDTIKVNKMPKCYIRPIVYRGYGDVGVNPLKCPVDVAVAVWDWGKYLGSAALDEGIEVCISSWQRNATNTTPALAKAAGNYLNSQLIKMEAVLSGYAEGIALDRNGMVSEGSGENLFVVRDGVIYTSPVASGILLGITRDTVLKFAQEEGIPIRETQIPREFLMISDELFFTGTAAEITPIRSIDHLTIGNGKMGPITKRMQEKFFDVVHSGNDTHGWLRFITAKNQNGDVKVGNKKLEAVV
;
A
#
# COMPACT_ATOMS: atom_id res chain seq x y z
N CYS A 1 3.18 -16.45 4.07
CA CYS A 1 4.05 -15.34 4.52
C CYS A 1 3.24 -14.04 4.59
N TRP A 2 3.77 -13.06 5.32
CA TRP A 2 3.27 -11.70 5.45
C TRP A 2 4.33 -10.75 4.94
N PHE A 3 3.93 -9.61 4.41
CA PHE A 3 4.88 -8.70 3.79
C PHE A 3 4.41 -7.26 3.88
N GLU A 4 5.33 -6.35 3.59
CA GLU A 4 5.02 -4.94 3.41
C GLU A 4 5.49 -4.41 2.06
N GLY A 5 4.87 -3.29 1.66
CA GLY A 5 5.33 -2.50 0.53
C GLY A 5 5.63 -1.10 1.02
N ILE A 6 6.90 -0.72 1.05
CA ILE A 6 7.35 0.57 1.58
C ILE A 6 8.14 1.28 0.48
N ARG A 7 8.14 2.61 0.48
CA ARG A 7 8.96 3.42 -0.43
C ARG A 7 9.93 4.31 0.32
N CYS A 8 11.17 4.34 -0.18
CA CYS A 8 12.14 5.37 0.10
C CYS A 8 12.15 6.33 -1.10
N TYR A 9 11.92 7.62 -0.83
CA TYR A 9 11.91 8.67 -1.82
C TYR A 9 13.20 9.49 -1.74
N ASP A 10 13.69 9.93 -2.90
CA ASP A 10 14.77 10.89 -3.00
C ASP A 10 14.19 12.30 -2.91
N THR A 11 14.13 12.83 -1.69
CA THR A 11 13.50 14.14 -1.43
C THR A 11 14.52 15.26 -1.59
N LYS A 12 14.06 16.51 -1.70
CA LYS A 12 14.92 17.71 -1.66
C LYS A 12 15.76 17.83 -0.37
N LYS A 13 15.40 17.09 0.70
CA LYS A 13 16.10 17.07 2.00
C LYS A 13 16.91 15.77 2.19
N GLY A 14 17.06 14.97 1.14
CA GLY A 14 17.73 13.67 1.15
C GLY A 14 16.75 12.48 1.16
N SER A 15 17.30 11.27 1.05
CA SER A 15 16.52 10.03 1.02
C SER A 15 15.70 9.82 2.29
N ALA A 16 14.41 9.56 2.15
CA ALA A 16 13.52 9.35 3.29
C ALA A 16 12.52 8.22 3.04
N ILE A 17 12.34 7.35 4.04
CA ILE A 17 11.30 6.31 4.04
C ILE A 17 9.99 6.93 4.50
N PHE A 18 8.95 6.76 3.70
CA PHE A 18 7.61 7.24 4.05
C PHE A 18 6.90 6.26 5.00
N ARG A 19 6.52 6.77 6.19
CA ARG A 19 5.70 6.10 7.22
C ARG A 19 6.22 4.71 7.63
N LEU A 20 7.53 4.62 7.83
CA LEU A 20 8.22 3.36 8.17
C LEU A 20 7.60 2.66 9.39
N ASP A 21 7.33 3.41 10.45
CA ASP A 21 6.73 2.94 11.70
C ASP A 21 5.35 2.31 11.47
N ALA A 22 4.51 2.96 10.68
CA ALA A 22 3.17 2.47 10.36
C ALA A 22 3.23 1.17 9.54
N HIS A 23 4.17 1.07 8.60
CA HIS A 23 4.39 -0.13 7.81
C HIS A 23 4.89 -1.29 8.69
N VAL A 24 5.92 -1.07 9.51
CA VAL A 24 6.45 -2.10 10.40
C VAL A 24 5.40 -2.55 11.41
N ARG A 25 4.64 -1.62 12.01
CA ARG A 25 3.52 -1.97 12.89
C ARG A 25 2.51 -2.89 12.19
N ARG A 26 2.08 -2.56 10.97
CA ARG A 26 1.11 -3.39 10.22
C ARG A 26 1.66 -4.76 9.83
N LEU A 27 2.96 -4.88 9.58
CA LEU A 27 3.62 -6.17 9.37
C LEU A 27 3.52 -7.06 10.62
N TYR A 28 3.78 -6.50 11.79
CA TYR A 28 3.66 -7.21 13.08
C TYR A 28 2.21 -7.58 13.38
N ASP A 29 1.26 -6.67 13.15
CA ASP A 29 -0.17 -6.94 13.29
C ASP A 29 -0.62 -8.08 12.35
N SER A 30 -0.13 -8.08 11.10
CA SER A 30 -0.40 -9.13 10.12
C SER A 30 0.12 -10.49 10.57
N ALA A 31 1.36 -10.56 11.09
CA ALA A 31 1.94 -11.78 11.63
C ALA A 31 1.18 -12.27 12.88
N LYS A 32 0.81 -11.34 13.76
CA LYS A 32 0.06 -11.62 15.00
C LYS A 32 -1.30 -12.28 14.73
N ILE A 33 -2.04 -11.80 13.72
CA ILE A 33 -3.33 -12.40 13.31
C ILE A 33 -3.20 -13.90 13.01
N TYR A 34 -2.03 -14.34 12.53
CA TYR A 34 -1.75 -15.72 12.17
C TYR A 34 -0.84 -16.46 13.16
N HIS A 35 -0.76 -15.97 14.41
CA HIS A 35 0.05 -16.59 15.47
C HIS A 35 1.51 -16.80 15.05
N ALA A 36 2.10 -15.82 14.36
CA ALA A 36 3.53 -15.80 14.04
C ALA A 36 4.22 -14.70 14.86
N GLU A 37 5.23 -15.10 15.63
CA GLU A 37 6.06 -14.19 16.41
C GLU A 37 7.32 -13.85 15.63
N ILE A 38 7.52 -12.57 15.34
CA ILE A 38 8.73 -12.09 14.66
C ILE A 38 9.85 -12.03 15.71
N PRO A 39 11.01 -12.67 15.49
CA PRO A 39 12.07 -12.82 16.51
C PRO A 39 12.92 -11.55 16.70
N TYR A 40 12.38 -10.38 16.36
CA TYR A 40 13.03 -9.08 16.45
C TYR A 40 12.02 -8.07 16.98
N THR A 41 12.49 -7.04 17.68
CA THR A 41 11.67 -5.88 18.03
C THR A 41 11.38 -5.05 16.78
N GLN A 42 10.31 -4.24 16.81
CA GLN A 42 9.98 -3.34 15.69
C GLN A 42 11.15 -2.37 15.39
N ALA A 43 11.83 -1.86 16.42
CA ALA A 43 12.97 -0.96 16.27
C ALA A 43 14.16 -1.63 15.57
N GLU A 44 14.48 -2.89 15.92
CA GLU A 44 15.52 -3.67 15.23
C GLU A 44 15.15 -3.92 13.76
N PHE A 45 13.87 -4.19 13.50
CA PHE A 45 13.37 -4.40 12.15
C PHE A 45 13.44 -3.13 11.29
N GLU A 46 13.01 -1.98 11.83
CA GLU A 46 13.15 -0.67 11.19
C GLU A 46 14.60 -0.36 10.87
N GLN A 47 15.52 -0.63 11.81
CA GLN A 47 16.95 -0.42 11.59
C GLN A 47 17.50 -1.34 10.49
N ALA A 48 17.07 -2.60 10.44
CA ALA A 48 17.48 -3.54 9.39
C ALA A 48 17.02 -3.07 7.99
N ILE A 49 15.82 -2.47 7.88
CA ILE A 49 15.35 -1.84 6.64
C ILE A 49 16.29 -0.69 6.23
N ILE A 50 16.58 0.22 7.17
CA ILE A 50 17.47 1.37 6.94
C ILE A 50 18.87 0.91 6.50
N ASP A 51 19.42 -0.10 7.17
CA ASP A 51 20.75 -0.62 6.88
C ASP A 51 20.81 -1.30 5.50
N THR A 52 19.75 -2.01 5.12
CA THR A 52 19.62 -2.63 3.79
C THR A 52 19.67 -1.59 2.68
N ILE A 53 18.97 -0.45 2.83
CA ILE A 53 19.02 0.66 1.87
C ILE A 53 20.43 1.25 1.79
N LYS A 54 21.08 1.46 2.95
CA LYS A 54 22.43 2.06 3.03
C LYS A 54 23.49 1.19 2.37
N VAL A 55 23.47 -0.12 2.60
CA VAL A 55 24.43 -1.06 1.99
C VAL A 55 24.29 -1.07 0.46
N ASN A 56 23.06 -0.98 -0.05
CA ASN A 56 22.78 -0.90 -1.48
C ASN A 56 22.96 0.51 -2.09
N LYS A 57 23.24 1.53 -1.26
CA LYS A 57 23.49 2.92 -1.68
C LYS A 57 22.39 3.51 -2.58
N MET A 58 21.13 3.14 -2.32
CA MET A 58 20.01 3.56 -3.15
C MET A 58 19.42 4.90 -2.66
N PRO A 59 19.40 5.97 -3.47
CA PRO A 59 18.81 7.25 -3.07
C PRO A 59 17.27 7.19 -3.02
N LYS A 60 16.67 6.31 -3.82
CA LYS A 60 15.26 5.95 -3.82
C LYS A 60 15.14 4.46 -4.08
N CYS A 61 14.14 3.82 -3.50
CA CYS A 61 13.87 2.40 -3.73
C CYS A 61 12.47 2.02 -3.28
N TYR A 62 11.98 0.90 -3.79
CA TYR A 62 10.93 0.15 -3.13
C TYR A 62 11.57 -0.85 -2.17
N ILE A 63 10.93 -1.04 -1.02
CA ILE A 63 11.39 -1.90 0.06
C ILE A 63 10.31 -2.97 0.29
N ARG A 64 10.75 -4.23 0.37
CA ARG A 64 9.89 -5.39 0.58
C ARG A 64 10.38 -6.20 1.77
N PRO A 65 9.89 -5.89 2.98
CA PRO A 65 9.94 -6.81 4.10
C PRO A 65 9.07 -8.03 3.82
N ILE A 66 9.56 -9.22 4.12
CA ILE A 66 8.81 -10.48 4.09
C ILE A 66 9.10 -11.25 5.38
N VAL A 67 8.03 -11.67 6.06
CA VAL A 67 8.06 -12.55 7.23
C VAL A 67 7.38 -13.85 6.82
N TYR A 68 8.04 -14.98 7.04
CA TYR A 68 7.53 -16.28 6.59
C TYR A 68 7.84 -17.39 7.59
N ARG A 69 7.08 -18.48 7.49
CA ARG A 69 7.38 -19.68 8.25
C ARG A 69 8.43 -20.47 7.48
N GLY A 70 9.57 -20.70 8.12
CA GLY A 70 10.74 -21.35 7.56
C GLY A 70 10.64 -22.86 7.50
N TYR A 71 11.78 -23.50 7.26
CA TYR A 71 11.88 -24.95 7.17
C TYR A 71 11.53 -25.61 8.51
N GLY A 72 10.58 -26.55 8.47
CA GLY A 72 10.04 -27.21 9.66
C GLY A 72 9.08 -28.33 9.27
N ASP A 73 7.96 -28.43 9.98
CA ASP A 73 6.90 -29.41 9.68
C ASP A 73 6.19 -29.05 8.36
N VAL A 74 5.83 -30.08 7.57
CA VAL A 74 5.15 -29.92 6.26
C VAL A 74 3.62 -29.97 6.43
N GLY A 75 3.12 -30.35 7.61
CA GLY A 75 1.70 -30.29 7.93
C GLY A 75 1.14 -28.87 7.86
N VAL A 76 -0.19 -28.75 7.66
CA VAL A 76 -0.88 -27.45 7.61
C VAL A 76 -0.75 -26.66 8.92
N ASN A 77 -0.60 -27.36 10.06
CA ASN A 77 -0.34 -26.73 11.35
C ASN A 77 1.13 -26.30 11.41
N PRO A 78 1.41 -25.00 11.38
CA PRO A 78 2.77 -24.57 11.16
C PRO A 78 3.42 -24.02 12.43
N LEU A 79 2.80 -24.25 13.61
CA LEU A 79 3.21 -23.69 14.91
C LEU A 79 4.64 -24.07 15.32
N LYS A 80 5.14 -25.21 14.83
CA LYS A 80 6.52 -25.67 15.10
C LYS A 80 7.54 -25.12 14.10
N CYS A 81 7.09 -24.49 13.02
CA CYS A 81 7.99 -23.92 12.01
C CYS A 81 8.58 -22.61 12.56
N PRO A 82 9.90 -22.38 12.38
CA PRO A 82 10.52 -21.12 12.74
C PRO A 82 9.93 -19.96 11.92
N VAL A 83 10.07 -18.74 12.42
CA VAL A 83 9.69 -17.52 11.68
C VAL A 83 10.96 -16.85 11.18
N ASP A 84 11.11 -16.80 9.86
CA ASP A 84 12.22 -16.18 9.16
C ASP A 84 11.79 -14.84 8.54
N VAL A 85 12.78 -13.98 8.33
CA VAL A 85 12.58 -12.61 7.86
C VAL A 85 13.58 -12.31 6.75
N ALA A 86 13.13 -11.63 5.70
CA ALA A 86 13.98 -11.05 4.68
C ALA A 86 13.55 -9.61 4.39
N VAL A 87 14.52 -8.76 4.01
CA VAL A 87 14.27 -7.42 3.50
C VAL A 87 15.00 -7.28 2.17
N ALA A 88 14.26 -6.98 1.11
CA ALA A 88 14.80 -6.70 -0.22
C ALA A 88 14.51 -5.25 -0.62
N VAL A 89 15.42 -4.65 -1.38
CA VAL A 89 15.27 -3.30 -1.94
C VAL A 89 15.64 -3.29 -3.43
N TRP A 90 14.90 -2.54 -4.24
CA TRP A 90 15.19 -2.39 -5.67
C TRP A 90 14.65 -1.07 -6.22
N ASP A 91 15.11 -0.66 -7.40
CA ASP A 91 14.53 0.50 -8.08
C ASP A 91 13.20 0.11 -8.72
N TRP A 92 12.14 0.87 -8.44
CA TRP A 92 10.82 0.60 -8.97
C TRP A 92 10.17 1.90 -9.43
N GLY A 93 9.90 1.97 -10.74
CA GLY A 93 9.16 3.05 -11.38
C GLY A 93 7.68 3.12 -11.01
N LYS A 94 6.89 3.85 -11.81
CA LYS A 94 5.46 4.06 -11.58
C LYS A 94 4.67 2.77 -11.81
N TYR A 95 3.88 2.34 -10.83
CA TYR A 95 3.19 1.03 -10.81
C TYR A 95 2.16 0.85 -11.92
N LEU A 96 1.41 1.91 -12.24
CA LEU A 96 0.32 1.89 -13.23
C LEU A 96 0.71 2.54 -14.58
N GLY A 97 2.00 2.79 -14.80
CA GLY A 97 2.53 3.41 -16.02
C GLY A 97 2.93 4.87 -15.84
N SER A 98 3.66 5.40 -16.83
CA SER A 98 4.31 6.71 -16.75
C SER A 98 3.33 7.89 -16.72
N ALA A 99 2.23 7.79 -17.47
CA ALA A 99 1.19 8.82 -17.60
C ALA A 99 0.05 8.68 -16.58
N ALA A 100 -0.02 7.57 -15.83
CA ALA A 100 -1.15 7.24 -14.97
C ALA A 100 -1.45 8.30 -13.90
N LEU A 101 -0.40 8.92 -13.33
CA LEU A 101 -0.55 9.94 -12.29
C LEU A 101 -1.15 11.25 -12.82
N ASP A 102 -0.99 11.54 -14.11
CA ASP A 102 -1.38 12.80 -14.73
C ASP A 102 -2.68 12.68 -15.54
N GLU A 103 -2.78 11.63 -16.38
CA GLU A 103 -3.91 11.41 -17.29
C GLU A 103 -5.04 10.57 -16.68
N GLY A 104 -4.74 9.87 -15.58
CA GLY A 104 -5.63 8.87 -14.99
C GLY A 104 -5.69 7.57 -15.79
N ILE A 105 -6.22 6.54 -15.14
CA ILE A 105 -6.31 5.18 -15.70
C ILE A 105 -7.75 4.76 -15.99
N GLU A 106 -7.89 3.78 -16.87
CA GLU A 106 -9.17 3.13 -17.19
C GLU A 106 -9.27 1.83 -16.42
N VAL A 107 -10.40 1.61 -15.74
CA VAL A 107 -10.61 0.46 -14.86
C VAL A 107 -11.88 -0.29 -15.23
N CYS A 108 -12.01 -1.51 -14.76
CA CYS A 108 -13.25 -2.27 -14.84
C CYS A 108 -13.71 -2.78 -13.47
N ILE A 109 -14.99 -3.12 -13.37
CA ILE A 109 -15.48 -3.94 -12.26
C ILE A 109 -15.13 -5.40 -12.54
N SER A 110 -14.35 -5.99 -11.66
CA SER A 110 -13.96 -7.40 -11.75
C SER A 110 -15.13 -8.33 -11.46
N SER A 111 -15.17 -9.49 -12.13
CA SER A 111 -16.08 -10.58 -11.78
C SER A 111 -15.65 -11.34 -10.52
N TRP A 112 -14.38 -11.20 -10.12
CA TRP A 112 -13.87 -11.75 -8.87
C TRP A 112 -14.18 -10.84 -7.69
N GLN A 113 -14.92 -11.36 -6.73
CA GLN A 113 -15.21 -10.66 -5.48
C GLN A 113 -14.02 -10.74 -4.52
N ARG A 114 -13.90 -9.74 -3.65
CA ARG A 114 -12.94 -9.72 -2.54
C ARG A 114 -13.30 -10.78 -1.50
N ASN A 115 -12.28 -11.31 -0.82
CA ASN A 115 -12.46 -12.32 0.21
C ASN A 115 -13.43 -11.84 1.30
N ALA A 116 -14.39 -12.69 1.66
CA ALA A 116 -15.38 -12.38 2.68
C ALA A 116 -14.75 -12.25 4.07
N THR A 117 -15.31 -11.37 4.91
CA THR A 117 -14.96 -11.29 6.33
C THR A 117 -15.07 -12.68 7.00
N ASN A 118 -14.12 -12.99 7.87
CA ASN A 118 -14.00 -14.29 8.55
C ASN A 118 -13.70 -15.50 7.63
N THR A 119 -13.13 -15.28 6.43
CA THR A 119 -12.57 -16.35 5.58
C THR A 119 -11.05 -16.26 5.57
N THR A 120 -10.49 -15.28 4.86
CA THR A 120 -9.08 -14.87 4.96
C THR A 120 -9.02 -13.46 5.55
N PRO A 121 -8.23 -13.20 6.61
CA PRO A 121 -8.12 -11.87 7.21
C PRO A 121 -7.60 -10.79 6.23
N ALA A 122 -8.49 -9.91 5.76
CA ALA A 122 -8.15 -8.80 4.86
C ALA A 122 -7.28 -7.72 5.52
N LEU A 123 -7.38 -7.58 6.86
CA LEU A 123 -6.54 -6.67 7.63
C LEU A 123 -5.07 -7.10 7.70
N ALA A 124 -4.78 -8.38 7.44
CA ALA A 124 -3.42 -8.86 7.34
C ALA A 124 -2.93 -8.78 5.90
N LYS A 125 -1.76 -8.19 5.68
CA LYS A 125 -1.10 -8.19 4.38
C LYS A 125 -0.36 -9.52 4.14
N ALA A 126 -1.14 -10.57 3.97
CA ALA A 126 -0.66 -11.94 3.76
C ALA A 126 -0.59 -12.28 2.26
N ALA A 127 0.48 -12.96 1.83
CA ALA A 127 0.64 -13.34 0.42
C ALA A 127 -0.47 -14.25 -0.10
N GLY A 128 -1.07 -15.09 0.75
CA GLY A 128 -2.21 -15.93 0.35
C GLY A 128 -3.42 -15.12 -0.13
N ASN A 129 -3.62 -13.91 0.41
CA ASN A 129 -4.70 -13.01 -0.04
C ASN A 129 -4.48 -12.53 -1.49
N TYR A 130 -3.22 -12.51 -1.95
CA TYR A 130 -2.87 -12.02 -3.29
C TYR A 130 -3.18 -13.00 -4.42
N LEU A 131 -3.61 -14.23 -4.13
CA LEU A 131 -4.20 -15.10 -5.16
C LEU A 131 -5.49 -14.47 -5.72
N ASN A 132 -6.32 -13.89 -4.85
CA ASN A 132 -7.52 -13.15 -5.24
C ASN A 132 -7.15 -11.85 -5.99
N SER A 133 -6.22 -11.06 -5.46
CA SER A 133 -5.74 -9.84 -6.14
C SER A 133 -5.19 -10.11 -7.54
N GLN A 134 -4.45 -11.21 -7.73
CA GLN A 134 -3.93 -11.59 -9.04
C GLN A 134 -5.06 -11.88 -10.04
N LEU A 135 -6.11 -12.59 -9.63
CA LEU A 135 -7.26 -12.87 -10.51
C LEU A 135 -7.95 -11.58 -10.97
N ILE A 136 -8.18 -10.65 -10.04
CA ILE A 136 -8.76 -9.32 -10.33
C ILE A 136 -7.89 -8.55 -11.33
N LYS A 137 -6.57 -8.49 -11.08
CA LYS A 137 -5.62 -7.79 -11.95
C LYS A 137 -5.54 -8.42 -13.34
N MET A 138 -5.42 -9.75 -13.39
CA MET A 138 -5.29 -10.48 -14.66
C MET A 138 -6.54 -10.30 -15.51
N GLU A 139 -7.74 -10.39 -14.94
CA GLU A 139 -8.99 -10.15 -15.66
C GLU A 139 -9.03 -8.74 -16.28
N ALA A 140 -8.67 -7.71 -15.51
CA ALA A 140 -8.66 -6.34 -16.00
C ALA A 140 -7.66 -6.15 -17.16
N VAL A 141 -6.42 -6.64 -16.99
CA VAL A 141 -5.38 -6.53 -18.02
C VAL A 141 -5.75 -7.29 -19.28
N LEU A 142 -6.27 -8.52 -19.15
CA LEU A 142 -6.73 -9.33 -20.30
C LEU A 142 -7.92 -8.69 -21.03
N SER A 143 -8.68 -7.85 -20.33
CA SER A 143 -9.81 -7.09 -20.90
C SER A 143 -9.43 -5.69 -21.39
N GLY A 144 -8.13 -5.33 -21.36
CA GLY A 144 -7.63 -4.04 -21.87
C GLY A 144 -7.67 -2.89 -20.87
N TYR A 145 -7.99 -3.14 -19.59
CA TYR A 145 -7.99 -2.14 -18.53
C TYR A 145 -6.66 -2.12 -17.76
N ALA A 146 -6.36 -0.98 -17.13
CA ALA A 146 -5.16 -0.84 -16.32
C ALA A 146 -5.28 -1.56 -14.97
N GLU A 147 -6.46 -1.59 -14.37
CA GLU A 147 -6.72 -2.15 -13.04
C GLU A 147 -8.18 -2.58 -12.87
N GLY A 148 -8.43 -3.53 -11.96
CA GLY A 148 -9.77 -4.00 -11.61
C GLY A 148 -10.20 -3.50 -10.23
N ILE A 149 -11.45 -3.05 -10.12
CA ILE A 149 -12.14 -2.80 -8.84
C ILE A 149 -12.92 -4.06 -8.49
N ALA A 150 -12.71 -4.59 -7.29
CA ALA A 150 -13.51 -5.70 -6.79
C ALA A 150 -14.64 -5.22 -5.90
N LEU A 151 -15.73 -5.98 -5.92
CA LEU A 151 -16.82 -5.84 -4.96
C LEU A 151 -16.62 -6.83 -3.80
N ASP A 152 -17.22 -6.56 -2.65
CA ASP A 152 -17.37 -7.52 -1.58
C ASP A 152 -18.42 -8.59 -1.93
N ARG A 153 -18.58 -9.58 -1.06
CA ARG A 153 -19.53 -10.68 -1.25
C ARG A 153 -20.99 -10.24 -1.40
N ASN A 154 -21.34 -9.04 -0.91
CA ASN A 154 -22.69 -8.50 -0.93
C ASN A 154 -22.92 -7.59 -2.16
N GLY A 155 -21.90 -7.44 -3.02
CA GLY A 155 -21.96 -6.54 -4.18
C GLY A 155 -21.67 -5.07 -3.85
N MET A 156 -21.18 -4.76 -2.65
CA MET A 156 -20.73 -3.41 -2.30
C MET A 156 -19.29 -3.21 -2.73
N VAL A 157 -18.89 -1.98 -3.03
CA VAL A 157 -17.52 -1.67 -3.47
C VAL A 157 -16.53 -1.97 -2.35
N SER A 158 -15.51 -2.76 -2.69
CA SER A 158 -14.38 -3.06 -1.81
C SER A 158 -13.21 -2.11 -2.14
N GLU A 159 -12.30 -2.55 -3.00
CA GLU A 159 -11.07 -1.82 -3.35
C GLU A 159 -10.53 -2.28 -4.72
N GLY A 160 -9.41 -1.71 -5.19
CA GLY A 160 -8.66 -2.16 -6.37
C GLY A 160 -7.85 -3.43 -6.09
N SER A 161 -7.23 -4.08 -7.07
CA SER A 161 -6.51 -5.35 -6.81
C SER A 161 -5.42 -5.21 -5.74
N GLY A 162 -4.79 -4.04 -5.61
CA GLY A 162 -3.75 -3.74 -4.62
C GLY A 162 -3.83 -2.34 -3.99
N GLU A 163 -4.92 -1.60 -4.20
CA GLU A 163 -5.10 -0.20 -3.86
C GLU A 163 -6.45 0.06 -3.19
N ASN A 164 -6.51 0.96 -2.20
CA ASN A 164 -7.80 1.43 -1.71
C ASN A 164 -8.44 2.42 -2.69
N LEU A 165 -9.77 2.42 -2.77
CA LEU A 165 -10.54 3.31 -3.64
C LEU A 165 -11.15 4.48 -2.87
N PHE A 166 -11.13 5.65 -3.51
CA PHE A 166 -11.84 6.85 -3.09
C PHE A 166 -12.79 7.32 -4.19
N VAL A 167 -13.94 7.82 -3.75
CA VAL A 167 -15.01 8.36 -4.60
C VAL A 167 -15.30 9.78 -4.16
N VAL A 168 -15.36 10.73 -5.09
CA VAL A 168 -15.74 12.10 -4.82
C VAL A 168 -17.10 12.36 -5.44
N ARG A 169 -18.02 12.89 -4.64
CA ARG A 169 -19.33 13.33 -5.12
C ARG A 169 -19.80 14.55 -4.34
N ASP A 170 -20.17 15.61 -5.04
CA ASP A 170 -20.65 16.88 -4.48
C ASP A 170 -19.68 17.46 -3.44
N GLY A 171 -18.37 17.38 -3.73
CA GLY A 171 -17.30 17.86 -2.85
C GLY A 171 -17.05 17.01 -1.59
N VAL A 172 -17.71 15.86 -1.45
CA VAL A 172 -17.53 14.92 -0.33
C VAL A 172 -16.70 13.72 -0.78
N ILE A 173 -15.73 13.32 0.04
CA ILE A 173 -14.94 12.11 -0.15
C ILE A 173 -15.66 10.92 0.50
N TYR A 174 -15.80 9.83 -0.25
CA TYR A 174 -16.31 8.54 0.20
C TYR A 174 -15.22 7.47 0.03
N THR A 175 -15.13 6.53 0.96
CA THR A 175 -14.29 5.34 0.83
C THR A 175 -14.90 4.19 1.62
N SER A 176 -14.64 2.96 1.19
CA SER A 176 -15.25 1.78 1.81
C SER A 176 -14.77 1.58 3.25
N PRO A 177 -15.63 1.05 4.15
CA PRO A 177 -15.26 0.67 5.50
C PRO A 177 -14.49 -0.65 5.50
N VAL A 178 -13.82 -0.96 6.60
CA VAL A 178 -13.12 -2.24 6.82
C VAL A 178 -14.02 -3.46 6.58
N ALA A 179 -15.32 -3.33 6.89
CA ALA A 179 -16.30 -4.38 6.71
C ALA A 179 -16.48 -4.84 5.24
N SER A 180 -16.06 -4.02 4.27
CA SER A 180 -16.09 -4.33 2.83
C SER A 180 -14.88 -5.14 2.36
N GLY A 181 -14.13 -5.77 3.28
CA GLY A 181 -13.03 -6.66 2.95
C GLY A 181 -11.76 -5.96 2.47
N ILE A 182 -11.60 -4.66 2.79
CA ILE A 182 -10.43 -3.86 2.37
C ILE A 182 -9.24 -4.04 3.32
N LEU A 183 -8.03 -3.82 2.82
CA LEU A 183 -6.87 -3.57 3.67
C LEU A 183 -6.92 -2.13 4.21
N LEU A 184 -6.51 -1.91 5.47
CA LEU A 184 -6.27 -0.57 5.99
C LEU A 184 -4.97 0.02 5.41
N GLY A 185 -5.07 0.65 4.23
CA GLY A 185 -3.94 1.27 3.54
C GLY A 185 -3.34 2.45 4.32
N ILE A 186 -2.02 2.52 4.33
CA ILE A 186 -1.27 3.62 4.94
C ILE A 186 -1.39 4.89 4.08
N THR A 187 -1.39 4.76 2.75
CA THR A 187 -1.67 5.88 1.83
C THR A 187 -3.13 6.35 1.95
N ARG A 188 -4.08 5.43 2.16
CA ARG A 188 -5.48 5.76 2.48
C ARG A 188 -5.57 6.62 3.75
N ASP A 189 -4.95 6.17 4.85
CA ASP A 189 -4.89 6.95 6.10
C ASP A 189 -4.25 8.32 5.91
N THR A 190 -3.21 8.42 5.07
CA THR A 190 -2.60 9.71 4.72
C THR A 190 -3.58 10.64 4.00
N VAL A 191 -4.31 10.15 2.99
CA VAL A 191 -5.32 10.97 2.27
C VAL A 191 -6.45 11.41 3.19
N LEU A 192 -6.93 10.55 4.09
CA LEU A 192 -7.97 10.91 5.05
C LEU A 192 -7.53 12.05 5.98
N LYS A 193 -6.27 12.02 6.45
CA LYS A 193 -5.70 13.10 7.26
C LYS A 193 -5.59 14.42 6.49
N PHE A 194 -5.11 14.36 5.25
CA PHE A 194 -5.06 15.55 4.40
C PHE A 194 -6.44 16.15 4.12
N ALA A 195 -7.43 15.32 3.83
CA ALA A 195 -8.79 15.77 3.60
C ALA A 195 -9.42 16.41 4.85
N GLN A 196 -9.18 15.83 6.04
CA GLN A 196 -9.63 16.39 7.31
C GLN A 196 -9.03 17.78 7.57
N GLU A 197 -7.74 17.97 7.30
CA GLU A 197 -7.05 19.27 7.46
C GLU A 197 -7.56 20.34 6.50
N GLU A 198 -7.93 19.94 5.30
CA GLU A 198 -8.52 20.83 4.29
C GLU A 198 -10.02 21.12 4.54
N GLY A 199 -10.61 20.52 5.59
CA GLY A 199 -12.04 20.63 5.86
C GLY A 199 -12.93 19.97 4.80
N ILE A 200 -12.39 19.02 4.03
CA ILE A 200 -13.15 18.25 3.04
C ILE A 200 -13.96 17.19 3.78
N PRO A 201 -15.30 17.15 3.64
CA PRO A 201 -16.12 16.14 4.33
C PRO A 201 -15.78 14.73 3.86
N ILE A 202 -15.68 13.80 4.82
CA ILE A 202 -15.32 12.39 4.59
C ILE A 202 -16.48 11.49 5.06
N ARG A 203 -16.79 10.46 4.28
CA ARG A 203 -17.75 9.41 4.62
C ARG A 203 -17.15 8.03 4.38
N GLU A 204 -16.75 7.37 5.47
CA GLU A 204 -16.42 5.95 5.44
C GLU A 204 -17.72 5.13 5.50
N THR A 205 -18.18 4.63 4.35
CA THR A 205 -19.52 4.02 4.23
C THR A 205 -19.56 2.93 3.17
N GLN A 206 -20.56 2.06 3.23
CA GLN A 206 -20.81 1.10 2.17
C GLN A 206 -21.21 1.84 0.89
N ILE A 207 -20.56 1.50 -0.22
CA ILE A 207 -20.72 2.18 -1.50
C ILE A 207 -21.31 1.17 -2.51
N PRO A 208 -22.50 1.40 -3.09
CA PRO A 208 -23.03 0.54 -4.13
C PRO A 208 -22.27 0.77 -5.45
N ARG A 209 -22.21 -0.25 -6.32
CA ARG A 209 -21.43 -0.22 -7.57
C ARG A 209 -21.76 0.99 -8.44
N GLU A 210 -23.04 1.27 -8.62
CA GLU A 210 -23.53 2.35 -9.47
C GLU A 210 -23.14 3.75 -8.97
N PHE A 211 -22.81 3.90 -7.68
CA PHE A 211 -22.32 5.16 -7.14
C PHE A 211 -20.99 5.59 -7.77
N LEU A 212 -20.17 4.62 -8.19
CA LEU A 212 -18.93 4.90 -8.92
C LEU A 212 -19.22 5.55 -10.27
N MET A 213 -20.25 5.07 -10.98
CA MET A 213 -20.60 5.51 -12.35
C MET A 213 -21.14 6.94 -12.39
N ILE A 214 -21.73 7.41 -11.29
CA ILE A 214 -22.30 8.75 -11.18
C ILE A 214 -21.41 9.69 -10.36
N SER A 215 -20.17 9.30 -10.04
CA SER A 215 -19.24 10.12 -9.25
C SER A 215 -18.60 11.25 -10.06
N ASP A 216 -18.10 12.27 -9.36
CA ASP A 216 -17.42 13.41 -9.98
C ASP A 216 -15.93 13.10 -10.19
N GLU A 217 -15.32 12.38 -9.24
CA GLU A 217 -13.93 11.92 -9.33
C GLU A 217 -13.78 10.53 -8.70
N LEU A 218 -12.86 9.73 -9.24
CA LEU A 218 -12.41 8.47 -8.66
C LEU A 218 -10.89 8.46 -8.61
N PHE A 219 -10.32 7.89 -7.55
CA PHE A 219 -8.88 7.67 -7.49
C PHE A 219 -8.49 6.51 -6.57
N PHE A 220 -7.37 5.88 -6.90
CA PHE A 220 -6.74 4.85 -6.08
C PHE A 220 -5.68 5.42 -5.16
N THR A 221 -5.47 4.73 -4.04
CA THR A 221 -4.35 4.99 -3.13
C THR A 221 -3.59 3.72 -2.77
N GLY A 222 -2.27 3.78 -2.77
CA GLY A 222 -1.41 2.68 -2.32
C GLY A 222 0.06 3.07 -2.32
N THR A 223 0.94 2.28 -1.71
CA THR A 223 2.37 2.63 -1.71
C THR A 223 2.98 2.59 -3.11
N ALA A 224 2.56 1.62 -3.95
CA ALA A 224 3.07 1.51 -5.32
C ALA A 224 2.30 2.42 -6.30
N ALA A 225 0.98 2.49 -6.16
CA ALA A 225 0.10 3.30 -7.00
C ALA A 225 0.07 4.80 -6.61
N GLU A 226 0.61 5.15 -5.45
CA GLU A 226 0.59 6.51 -4.90
C GLU A 226 -0.83 7.06 -4.83
N ILE A 227 -1.13 8.18 -5.49
CA ILE A 227 -2.49 8.71 -5.66
C ILE A 227 -2.74 8.76 -7.17
N THR A 228 -3.45 7.74 -7.69
CA THR A 228 -3.68 7.57 -9.13
C THR A 228 -5.13 7.89 -9.49
N PRO A 229 -5.39 8.92 -10.31
CA PRO A 229 -6.73 9.24 -10.80
C PRO A 229 -7.30 8.11 -11.67
N ILE A 230 -8.63 7.95 -11.66
CA ILE A 230 -9.36 7.02 -12.53
C ILE A 230 -10.25 7.86 -13.45
N ARG A 231 -10.07 7.72 -14.76
CA ARG A 231 -10.77 8.52 -15.76
C ARG A 231 -12.03 7.86 -16.33
N SER A 232 -12.10 6.52 -16.27
CA SER A 232 -13.27 5.77 -16.72
C SER A 232 -13.40 4.42 -16.02
N ILE A 233 -14.63 3.93 -15.93
CA ILE A 233 -15.00 2.61 -15.41
C ILE A 233 -15.91 1.89 -16.40
N ASP A 234 -15.58 0.65 -16.80
CA ASP A 234 -16.40 -0.13 -17.75
C ASP A 234 -16.78 0.69 -19.03
N HIS A 235 -15.82 1.48 -19.55
CA HIS A 235 -15.99 2.43 -20.67
C HIS A 235 -16.88 3.66 -20.40
N LEU A 236 -17.38 3.84 -19.18
CA LEU A 236 -18.09 5.05 -18.76
C LEU A 236 -17.08 6.07 -18.24
N THR A 237 -17.07 7.26 -18.84
CA THR A 237 -16.24 8.39 -18.40
C THR A 237 -16.68 8.86 -17.01
N ILE A 238 -15.72 9.03 -16.11
CA ILE A 238 -15.94 9.64 -14.79
C ILE A 238 -15.70 11.15 -14.90
N GLY A 239 -16.66 11.95 -14.41
CA GLY A 239 -16.60 13.40 -14.52
C GLY A 239 -16.36 13.87 -15.96
N ASN A 240 -15.21 14.48 -16.20
CA ASN A 240 -14.78 14.95 -17.53
C ASN A 240 -13.66 14.09 -18.16
N GLY A 241 -13.38 12.90 -17.61
CA GLY A 241 -12.33 12.00 -18.08
C GLY A 241 -10.91 12.46 -17.76
N LYS A 242 -10.75 13.35 -16.78
CA LYS A 242 -9.46 13.86 -16.31
C LYS A 242 -9.41 13.84 -14.79
N MET A 243 -8.21 14.03 -14.23
CA MET A 243 -8.03 14.22 -12.80
C MET A 243 -8.86 15.42 -12.30
N GLY A 244 -9.71 15.17 -11.30
CA GLY A 244 -10.52 16.22 -10.69
C GLY A 244 -9.77 17.03 -9.62
N PRO A 245 -10.37 18.15 -9.17
CA PRO A 245 -9.72 19.09 -8.25
C PRO A 245 -9.41 18.53 -6.85
N ILE A 246 -10.26 17.66 -6.29
CA ILE A 246 -10.01 17.07 -4.96
C ILE A 246 -8.87 16.06 -5.06
N THR A 247 -8.90 15.19 -6.08
CA THR A 247 -7.83 14.23 -6.37
C THR A 247 -6.50 14.95 -6.55
N LYS A 248 -6.47 16.01 -7.38
CA LYS A 248 -5.27 16.82 -7.62
C LYS A 248 -4.72 17.41 -6.31
N ARG A 249 -5.59 17.97 -5.46
CA ARG A 249 -5.16 18.54 -4.17
C ARG A 249 -4.55 17.49 -3.25
N MET A 250 -5.15 16.30 -3.16
CA MET A 250 -4.60 15.20 -2.35
C MET A 250 -3.25 14.73 -2.91
N GLN A 251 -3.14 14.63 -4.24
CA GLN A 251 -1.91 14.25 -4.93
C GLN A 251 -0.78 15.28 -4.71
N GLU A 252 -1.07 16.58 -4.83
CA GLU A 252 -0.11 17.66 -4.60
C GLU A 252 0.41 17.64 -3.15
N LYS A 253 -0.47 17.50 -2.15
CA LYS A 253 -0.06 17.38 -0.74
C LYS A 253 0.80 16.15 -0.50
N PHE A 254 0.43 15.00 -1.07
CA PHE A 254 1.23 13.79 -0.96
C PHE A 254 2.63 13.97 -1.55
N PHE A 255 2.74 14.53 -2.77
CA PHE A 255 4.03 14.76 -3.42
C PHE A 255 4.84 15.88 -2.78
N ASP A 256 4.23 16.87 -2.15
CA ASP A 256 4.97 17.85 -1.36
C ASP A 256 5.66 17.20 -0.15
N VAL A 257 4.99 16.25 0.51
CA VAL A 257 5.62 15.45 1.57
C VAL A 257 6.75 14.60 0.98
N VAL A 258 6.46 13.72 0.02
CA VAL A 258 7.41 12.67 -0.39
C VAL A 258 8.50 13.14 -1.37
N HIS A 259 8.35 14.29 -2.04
CA HIS A 259 9.39 14.85 -2.92
C HIS A 259 10.03 16.13 -2.36
N SER A 260 9.26 17.07 -1.79
CA SER A 260 9.86 18.27 -1.18
C SER A 260 10.40 18.00 0.23
N GLY A 261 9.93 16.95 0.90
CA GLY A 261 10.28 16.67 2.29
C GLY A 261 9.54 17.58 3.28
N ASN A 262 8.40 18.15 2.88
CA ASN A 262 7.59 19.03 3.72
C ASN A 262 6.64 18.21 4.58
N ASP A 263 7.19 17.69 5.68
CA ASP A 263 6.50 16.73 6.54
C ASP A 263 6.12 17.36 7.88
N THR A 264 4.88 17.83 7.98
CA THR A 264 4.34 18.39 9.23
C THR A 264 3.89 17.32 10.22
N HIS A 265 3.91 16.04 9.81
CA HIS A 265 3.35 14.93 10.59
C HIS A 265 4.41 13.98 11.14
N GLY A 266 5.69 14.17 10.78
CA GLY A 266 6.77 13.27 11.16
C GLY A 266 6.69 11.90 10.45
N TRP A 267 6.10 11.84 9.26
CA TRP A 267 6.01 10.65 8.43
C TRP A 267 7.31 10.25 7.73
N LEU A 268 8.26 11.16 7.58
CA LEU A 268 9.51 10.89 6.87
C LEU A 268 10.61 10.45 7.83
N ARG A 269 11.08 9.22 7.63
CA ARG A 269 12.31 8.72 8.26
C ARG A 269 13.49 8.92 7.33
N PHE A 270 14.26 9.98 7.55
CA PHE A 270 15.47 10.26 6.76
C PHE A 270 16.57 9.23 6.97
N ILE A 271 17.21 8.82 5.87
CA ILE A 271 18.37 7.95 5.86
C ILE A 271 19.61 8.81 6.09
N THR A 272 20.01 8.99 7.35
CA THR A 272 21.26 9.70 7.67
C THR A 272 22.47 8.81 7.39
N ALA A 273 23.52 9.35 6.77
CA ALA A 273 24.82 8.69 6.75
C ALA A 273 25.32 8.58 8.20
N LYS A 274 25.53 7.38 8.73
CA LYS A 274 26.33 7.23 9.94
C LYS A 274 27.79 7.34 9.51
N ASN A 275 28.55 8.19 10.21
CA ASN A 275 30.00 8.30 10.07
C ASN A 275 30.65 6.92 10.10
N GLN A 276 31.59 6.69 9.18
CA GLN A 276 32.52 5.57 9.22
C GLN A 276 33.32 5.64 10.53
N ASN A 277 32.87 4.95 11.57
CA ASN A 277 33.69 4.45 12.68
C ASN A 277 32.79 3.71 13.68
N GLY A 278 32.97 2.39 13.78
CA GLY A 278 32.37 1.56 14.80
C GLY A 278 32.05 0.17 14.29
N ASP A 279 32.99 -0.76 14.47
CA ASP A 279 32.76 -2.20 14.31
C ASP A 279 31.51 -2.62 15.10
N VAL A 280 30.45 -2.98 14.38
CA VAL A 280 29.28 -3.61 14.99
C VAL A 280 29.57 -5.10 15.13
N LYS A 281 29.99 -5.53 16.33
CA LYS A 281 29.84 -6.93 16.74
C LYS A 281 28.35 -7.22 16.92
N VAL A 282 27.73 -7.74 15.87
CA VAL A 282 26.38 -8.33 15.92
C VAL A 282 26.51 -9.74 16.49
N GLY A 283 25.85 -10.00 17.63
CA GLY A 283 25.68 -11.35 18.16
C GLY A 283 25.02 -12.27 17.12
N ASN A 284 25.36 -13.55 17.13
CA ASN A 284 25.10 -14.59 16.10
C ASN A 284 23.64 -14.81 15.63
N LYS A 285 22.95 -13.79 15.11
CA LYS A 285 21.74 -13.90 14.27
C LYS A 285 21.76 -12.76 13.25
N LYS A 286 22.44 -12.98 12.11
CA LYS A 286 22.39 -12.07 10.96
C LYS A 286 21.03 -12.23 10.26
N LEU A 287 20.33 -11.12 10.03
CA LEU A 287 19.36 -11.04 8.95
C LEU A 287 20.16 -11.16 7.64
N GLU A 288 19.81 -12.13 6.81
CA GLU A 288 20.38 -12.24 5.46
C GLU A 288 19.77 -11.12 4.60
N ALA A 289 20.60 -10.14 4.25
CA ALA A 289 20.29 -9.21 3.17
C ALA A 289 20.38 -10.01 1.86
N VAL A 290 19.23 -10.26 1.23
CA VAL A 290 19.19 -10.84 -0.11
C VAL A 290 19.31 -9.67 -1.10
N VAL A 291 20.45 -9.64 -1.79
CA VAL A 291 20.74 -8.74 -2.93
C VAL A 291 19.98 -9.22 -4.15
#